data_AF-A0A9X6AAD6-F1
#
_entry.id   AF-A0A9X6AAD6-F1
#
_cell.length_a   1.000
_cell.length_b   1.000
_cell.length_c   1.000
_cell.angle_alpha   90.00
_cell.angle_beta   90.00
_cell.angle_gamma   90.00
#
_symmetry.space_group_name_H-M   'P 1'
#
loop_
_entity.id
_entity.type
_entity.pdbx_description
1 polymer ?
#
loop_
_entity_poly.entity_id
_entity_poly.type
_entity_poly.pdbx_seq_one_letter_code
_entity_poly.pdbx_strand_id
1 'polypeptide(L)'
;MGGGSWNPPPHDVPHGLATFGAQFAEVAVDPDLGVVRVRRMTGVFAPGRVLNTKAARSQAMGGMLWGLSHALLESTLVDARDGRWANTGLGE
;
A
#
# COMPACT_ATOMS: atom_id res chain seq x y z
N MET A 1 18.51 -22.53 -12.02
CA MET A 1 18.15 -21.11 -11.84
C MET A 1 18.70 -20.34 -13.04
N GLY A 2 17.84 -19.91 -13.96
CA GLY A 2 18.28 -19.24 -15.18
C GLY A 2 18.88 -17.87 -14.88
N GLY A 3 20.16 -17.70 -15.18
CA GLY A 3 20.85 -16.41 -15.09
C GLY A 3 20.35 -15.48 -16.19
N GLY A 4 19.25 -14.76 -15.94
CA GLY A 4 18.81 -13.67 -16.81
C GLY A 4 19.77 -12.50 -16.71
N SER A 5 20.31 -12.04 -17.83
CA SER A 5 21.06 -10.78 -17.87
C SER A 5 20.09 -9.61 -17.71
N TRP A 6 20.29 -8.80 -16.67
CA TRP A 6 19.59 -7.53 -16.49
C TRP A 6 20.39 -6.42 -17.14
N ASN A 7 19.81 -5.81 -18.18
CA ASN A 7 20.39 -4.65 -18.85
C ASN A 7 19.46 -3.45 -18.61
N PRO A 8 19.65 -2.69 -17.52
CA PRO A 8 18.84 -1.50 -17.27
C PRO A 8 19.12 -0.46 -18.35
N PRO A 9 18.12 0.35 -18.76
CA PRO A 9 18.36 1.47 -19.65
C PRO A 9 19.35 2.47 -19.01
N PRO A 10 20.10 3.21 -19.82
CA PRO A 10 20.93 4.33 -19.36
C PRO A 10 20.17 5.31 -18.48
N HIS A 11 20.87 5.98 -17.56
CA HIS A 11 20.25 6.91 -16.60
C HIS A 11 19.75 8.22 -17.25
N ASP A 12 20.07 8.46 -18.52
CA ASP A 12 19.78 9.66 -19.31
C ASP A 12 18.65 9.48 -20.34
N VAL A 13 17.74 8.53 -20.09
CA VAL A 13 16.57 8.34 -20.95
C VAL A 13 15.60 9.53 -20.89
N PRO A 14 14.98 9.94 -22.02
CA PRO A 14 14.08 11.10 -22.08
C PRO A 14 12.71 10.87 -21.39
N HIS A 15 12.52 9.72 -20.73
CA HIS A 15 11.28 9.33 -20.06
C HIS A 15 11.58 8.81 -18.65
N GLY A 16 10.68 9.09 -17.70
CA GLY A 16 10.80 8.61 -16.34
C GLY A 16 10.61 7.10 -16.22
N LEU A 17 11.36 6.46 -15.32
CA LEU A 17 11.13 5.07 -14.93
C LEU A 17 9.91 5.00 -14.01
N ALA A 18 8.94 4.14 -14.35
CA ALA A 18 7.74 3.91 -13.57
C ALA A 18 7.67 2.46 -13.07
N THR A 19 7.06 2.27 -11.91
CA THR A 19 6.68 0.95 -11.39
C THR A 19 5.17 0.83 -11.47
N PHE A 20 4.70 -0.38 -11.79
CA PHE A 20 3.27 -0.68 -11.88
C PHE A 20 2.88 -1.74 -10.84
N GLY A 21 1.62 -1.73 -10.46
CA GLY A 21 1.05 -2.78 -9.64
C GLY A 21 -0.47 -2.75 -9.66
N ALA A 22 -1.08 -3.88 -9.32
CA ALA A 22 -2.51 -4.04 -9.19
C ALA A 22 -2.82 -4.70 -7.84
N GLN A 23 -3.85 -4.21 -7.16
CA GLN A 23 -4.28 -4.69 -5.86
C GLN A 23 -5.77 -5.04 -5.92
N PHE A 24 -6.12 -6.21 -5.40
CA PHE A 24 -7.48 -6.73 -5.34
C PHE A 24 -7.84 -7.03 -3.90
N ALA A 25 -9.04 -6.66 -3.46
CA ALA A 25 -9.54 -6.93 -2.14
C ALA A 25 -10.94 -7.58 -2.21
N GLU A 26 -11.14 -8.60 -1.40
CA GLU A 26 -12.43 -9.25 -1.17
C GLU A 26 -12.92 -8.80 0.21
N VAL A 27 -14.11 -8.19 0.27
CA VAL A 27 -14.64 -7.57 1.48
C VAL A 27 -16.06 -8.06 1.76
N ALA A 28 -16.39 -8.18 3.05
CA ALA A 28 -17.75 -8.39 3.53
C ALA A 28 -18.15 -7.16 4.35
N VAL A 29 -19.36 -6.64 4.11
CA VAL A 29 -19.90 -5.49 4.82
C VAL A 29 -21.13 -5.94 5.59
N ASP A 30 -21.18 -5.63 6.88
CA ASP A 30 -22.38 -5.79 7.69
C ASP A 30 -23.43 -4.74 7.27
N PRO A 31 -24.63 -5.13 6.80
CA PRO A 31 -25.61 -4.19 6.27
C PRO A 31 -26.28 -3.33 7.34
N ASP A 32 -26.31 -3.79 8.59
CA ASP A 32 -26.97 -3.09 9.69
C ASP A 32 -26.01 -2.14 10.40
N LEU A 33 -24.73 -2.53 10.52
CA LEU A 33 -23.69 -1.78 11.25
C LEU A 33 -22.71 -1.01 10.35
N GLY A 34 -22.68 -1.30 9.04
CA GLY A 34 -21.72 -0.71 8.11
C GLY A 34 -20.26 -1.18 8.31
N VAL A 35 -20.03 -2.18 9.17
CA VAL A 35 -18.68 -2.67 9.49
C VAL A 35 -18.10 -3.43 8.31
N VAL A 36 -16.95 -2.98 7.80
CA VAL A 36 -16.23 -3.62 6.70
C VAL A 36 -15.19 -4.61 7.24
N ARG A 37 -15.19 -5.84 6.72
CA ARG A 37 -14.18 -6.86 6.99
C ARG A 37 -13.51 -7.31 5.70
N VAL A 38 -12.20 -7.11 5.59
CA VAL A 38 -11.41 -7.62 4.47
C VAL A 38 -11.08 -9.08 4.68
N ARG A 39 -11.55 -9.95 3.77
CA ARG A 39 -11.38 -11.42 3.84
C ARG A 39 -10.09 -11.85 3.18
N ARG A 40 -9.73 -11.20 2.07
CA ARG A 40 -8.53 -11.49 1.31
C ARG A 40 -8.06 -10.25 0.56
N MET A 41 -6.75 -10.07 0.47
CA MET A 41 -6.14 -9.04 -0.35
C MET A 41 -5.01 -9.68 -1.17
N THR A 42 -4.88 -9.29 -2.44
CA THR A 42 -3.87 -9.85 -3.35
C THR A 42 -3.28 -8.71 -4.18
N GLY A 43 -1.95 -8.60 -4.14
CA GLY A 43 -1.20 -7.59 -4.88
C GLY A 43 -0.26 -8.24 -5.89
N VAL A 44 -0.18 -7.66 -7.09
CA VAL A 44 0.78 -8.01 -8.14
C VAL A 44 1.57 -6.75 -8.48
N PHE A 45 2.89 -6.84 -8.45
CA PHE A 45 3.76 -5.67 -8.60
C PHE A 45 4.85 -5.94 -9.65
N ALA A 46 5.19 -4.93 -10.43
CA ALA A 46 6.26 -4.93 -11.42
C ALA A 46 7.36 -3.90 -11.05
N PRO A 47 8.15 -4.15 -9.98
CA PRO A 47 9.15 -3.20 -9.46
C PRO A 47 10.49 -3.23 -10.22
N GLY A 48 10.55 -3.83 -11.41
CA GLY A 48 11.80 -4.15 -12.09
C GLY A 48 12.56 -5.30 -11.41
N ARG A 49 13.90 -5.21 -11.36
CA ARG A 49 14.73 -6.28 -10.79
C ARG A 49 14.69 -6.28 -9.26
N VAL A 50 14.10 -7.33 -8.70
CA VAL A 50 14.10 -7.57 -7.25
C VAL A 50 15.49 -7.99 -6.79
N LEU A 51 16.14 -7.14 -5.99
CA LEU A 51 17.47 -7.40 -5.42
C LEU A 51 17.40 -8.33 -4.20
N ASN A 52 16.34 -8.21 -3.40
CA ASN A 52 16.08 -9.04 -2.23
C ASN A 52 14.58 -9.36 -2.16
N THR A 53 14.25 -10.63 -2.36
CA THR A 53 12.86 -11.11 -2.42
C THR A 53 12.13 -10.97 -1.10
N LYS A 54 12.82 -11.18 0.03
CA LYS A 54 12.23 -11.03 1.37
C LYS A 54 11.88 -9.57 1.65
N ALA A 55 12.82 -8.66 1.39
CA ALA A 55 12.60 -7.23 1.61
C ALA A 55 11.50 -6.68 0.68
N ALA A 56 11.54 -7.02 -0.61
CA ALA A 56 10.52 -6.59 -1.57
C ALA A 56 9.12 -7.08 -1.18
N ARG A 57 8.99 -8.34 -0.72
CA ARG A 57 7.72 -8.87 -0.23
C ARG A 57 7.25 -8.15 1.02
N SER A 58 8.14 -7.88 1.99
CA SER A 58 7.79 -7.13 3.20
C SER A 58 7.28 -5.71 2.88
N GLN A 59 7.92 -5.02 1.93
CA GLN A 59 7.49 -3.68 1.50
C GLN A 59 6.14 -3.72 0.79
N ALA A 60 5.94 -4.68 -0.12
CA ALA A 60 4.65 -4.86 -0.80
C ALA A 60 3.51 -5.13 0.21
N MET A 61 3.73 -6.03 1.16
CA MET A 61 2.73 -6.32 2.21
C MET A 61 2.50 -5.12 3.13
N GLY A 62 3.57 -4.42 3.55
CA GLY A 62 3.46 -3.23 4.38
C GLY A 62 2.67 -2.11 3.71
N GLY A 63 2.95 -1.83 2.43
CA GLY A 63 2.20 -0.84 1.66
C GLY A 63 0.72 -1.21 1.47
N MET A 64 0.43 -2.49 1.22
CA MET A 64 -0.96 -2.98 1.16
C MET A 64 -1.70 -2.79 2.50
N LEU A 65 -1.04 -3.09 3.62
CA LEU A 65 -1.62 -2.91 4.96
C LEU A 65 -1.83 -1.44 5.31
N TRP A 66 -0.89 -0.56 4.96
CA TRP A 66 -1.07 0.88 5.13
C TRP A 66 -2.22 1.43 4.29
N GLY A 67 -2.33 1.02 3.02
CA GLY A 67 -3.46 1.39 2.17
C GLY A 67 -4.80 0.91 2.73
N LEU A 68 -4.83 -0.29 3.32
CA LEU A 68 -6.01 -0.81 4.01
C LEU A 68 -6.38 0.04 5.23
N SER A 69 -5.41 0.36 6.10
CA SER A 69 -5.64 1.23 7.25
C SER A 69 -6.15 2.60 6.82
N HIS A 70 -5.53 3.20 5.81
CA HIS A 70 -5.95 4.48 5.27
C HIS A 70 -7.39 4.45 4.72
N ALA A 71 -7.81 3.34 4.13
CA ALA A 71 -9.15 3.19 3.58
C ALA A 71 -10.25 2.98 4.64
N LEU A 72 -9.93 2.35 5.78
CA LEU A 72 -10.95 1.85 6.71
C LEU A 72 -10.81 2.34 8.16
N LEU A 73 -9.62 2.74 8.59
CA LEU A 73 -9.29 2.92 10.01
C LEU A 73 -8.80 4.34 10.32
N GLU A 74 -7.94 4.89 9.46
CA GLU A 74 -7.27 6.15 9.72
C GLU A 74 -8.12 7.33 9.25
N SER A 75 -8.28 8.30 10.15
CA SER A 75 -8.77 9.64 9.86
C SER A 75 -7.87 10.62 10.60
N THR A 76 -7.79 11.87 10.17
CA THR A 76 -7.14 12.92 10.95
C THR A 76 -8.18 13.97 11.27
N LEU A 77 -8.56 14.04 12.55
CA LEU A 77 -9.66 14.88 13.01
C LEU A 77 -9.11 16.23 13.47
N VAL A 78 -9.61 17.31 12.88
CA VAL A 78 -9.29 18.68 13.30
C VAL A 78 -10.35 19.15 14.28
N ASP A 79 -9.95 19.63 15.45
CA ASP A 79 -10.82 20.35 16.37
C ASP A 79 -11.11 21.74 15.80
N ALA A 80 -12.38 22.00 15.47
CA ALA A 80 -12.81 23.26 14.88
C ALA A 80 -12.65 24.48 15.81
N ARG A 81 -12.43 24.27 17.11
CA ARG A 81 -12.33 25.34 18.11
C ARG A 81 -10.96 26.02 18.11
N ASP A 82 -9.90 25.23 17.97
CA ASP A 82 -8.52 25.69 18.12
C ASP A 82 -7.57 25.19 17.02
N GLY A 83 -8.08 24.42 16.05
CA GLY A 83 -7.33 23.93 14.90
C GLY A 83 -6.33 22.81 15.23
N ARG A 84 -6.40 22.23 16.42
CA ARG A 84 -5.52 21.12 16.82
C ARG A 84 -6.03 19.79 16.27
N TRP A 85 -5.13 18.81 16.17
CA TRP A 85 -5.53 17.43 15.92
C TRP A 85 -6.19 16.86 17.17
N ALA A 86 -7.40 16.33 17.03
CA ALA A 86 -8.09 15.65 18.12
C ALA A 86 -7.43 14.28 18.38
N ASN A 87 -7.08 13.57 17.30
CA ASN A 87 -6.54 12.21 17.35
C ASN A 87 -5.03 12.08 17.25
N THR A 88 -4.35 12.43 18.34
CA THR A 88 -2.88 12.44 18.43
C THR A 88 -2.29 11.21 19.08
N GLY A 89 -3.13 10.29 19.56
CA GLY A 89 -2.72 9.08 20.26
C GLY A 89 -2.86 7.81 19.42
N LEU A 90 -2.39 6.68 19.96
CA LEU A 90 -2.47 5.36 19.32
C LEU A 90 -3.74 4.57 19.69
N GLY A 91 -4.60 5.11 20.57
CA GLY A 91 -5.76 4.42 21.15
C GLY A 91 -7.10 5.10 20.86
N GLU A 92 -7.10 6.04 19.93
CA GLU A 92 -8.23 6.81 19.46
C GLU A 92 -8.53 6.46 18.01
#